data_AF-A0A3S0IFD9-F1
#
_entry.id   AF-A0A3S0IFD9-F1
#
_cell.length_a   1.000
_cell.length_b   1.000
_cell.length_c   1.000
_cell.angle_alpha   90.00
_cell.angle_beta   90.00
_cell.angle_gamma   90.00
#
_symmetry.space_group_name_H-M   'P 1'
#
loop_
_entity.id
_entity.type
_entity.pdbx_description
1 polymer ?
#
loop_
_entity_poly.entity_id
_entity_poly.type
_entity_poly.pdbx_seq_one_letter_code
_entity_poly.pdbx_strand_id
1 'polypeptide(L)'
;MAGNENERFEQFSAVLATELLERTKKSMELLAPEQQPCSKLPFVQTPSFVEFYGDLVRVGILPVVLSRRPVRAIVGDVDWKREGREYLLTVLDDRSNAIFTAWDFAWDSLWDERKVSTDTSNAGQKEKKGFFSSLFGRKSAPKPEQRPAGEEGAGDVMAGLHTMLTELAERRGFLPLFHEDVRILKGMPRVKPGRLVQAWKEITQYHHQEFYLSEKEQAKPGVTSECLQKWHYNLPDKIGEFLVLKAAVDLEHVNKPFIGKYIRQSARTQEEAEKGMPYLTVYWKSMSNPVVVQQTHTL
;
A
#
# COMPACT_ATOMS: atom_id res chain seq x y z
N MET A 1 -38.76 3.77 -18.21
CA MET A 1 -38.15 4.45 -17.04
C MET A 1 -36.94 3.70 -16.47
N ALA A 2 -36.89 2.36 -16.48
CA ALA A 2 -35.73 1.58 -15.96
C ALA A 2 -34.39 1.77 -16.71
N GLY A 3 -34.39 2.23 -17.97
CA GLY A 3 -33.16 2.47 -18.74
C GLY A 3 -32.26 3.56 -18.14
N ASN A 4 -32.83 4.57 -17.49
CA ASN A 4 -32.08 5.67 -16.89
C ASN A 4 -31.42 5.27 -15.55
N GLU A 5 -31.95 4.30 -14.82
CA GLU A 5 -31.37 3.87 -13.54
C GLU A 5 -30.12 3.03 -13.70
N ASN A 6 -30.13 2.07 -14.64
CA ASN A 6 -28.97 1.25 -14.93
C ASN A 6 -27.82 2.09 -15.49
N GLU A 7 -28.13 3.01 -16.42
CA GLU A 7 -27.13 3.92 -16.97
C GLU A 7 -26.50 4.81 -15.89
N ARG A 8 -27.30 5.42 -15.02
CA ARG A 8 -26.79 6.21 -13.87
C ARG A 8 -25.92 5.36 -12.95
N PHE A 9 -26.30 4.12 -12.70
CA PHE A 9 -25.51 3.21 -11.86
C PHE A 9 -24.16 2.84 -12.50
N GLU A 10 -24.12 2.61 -13.81
CA GLU A 10 -22.88 2.36 -14.55
C GLU A 10 -21.96 3.59 -14.52
N GLN A 11 -22.51 4.79 -14.73
CA GLN A 11 -21.78 6.06 -14.62
C GLN A 11 -21.21 6.26 -13.21
N PHE A 12 -22.02 6.06 -12.17
CA PHE A 12 -21.56 6.08 -10.77
C PHE A 12 -20.40 5.11 -10.54
N SER A 13 -20.55 3.86 -10.99
CA SER A 13 -19.56 2.80 -10.81
C SER A 13 -18.23 3.17 -11.48
N ALA A 14 -18.28 3.75 -12.68
CA ALA A 14 -17.11 4.22 -13.40
C ALA A 14 -16.41 5.40 -12.69
N VAL A 15 -17.18 6.39 -12.23
CA VAL A 15 -16.65 7.54 -11.48
C VAL A 15 -16.00 7.08 -10.16
N LEU A 16 -16.67 6.18 -9.42
CA LEU A 16 -16.15 5.61 -8.19
C LEU A 16 -14.83 4.86 -8.40
N ALA A 17 -14.81 3.96 -9.38
CA ALA A 17 -13.61 3.18 -9.70
C ALA A 17 -12.44 4.09 -10.09
N THR A 18 -12.71 5.09 -10.93
CA THR A 18 -11.70 6.04 -11.40
C THR A 18 -11.12 6.84 -10.23
N GLU A 19 -11.97 7.43 -9.38
CA GLU A 19 -11.51 8.28 -8.28
C GLU A 19 -10.69 7.49 -7.25
N LEU A 20 -11.13 6.28 -6.86
CA LEU A 20 -10.38 5.45 -5.90
C LEU A 20 -9.03 5.01 -6.49
N LEU A 21 -9.01 4.55 -7.75
CA LEU A 21 -7.79 4.03 -8.37
C LEU A 21 -6.79 5.14 -8.74
N GLU A 22 -7.24 6.27 -9.28
CA GLU A 22 -6.36 7.40 -9.59
C GLU A 22 -5.73 7.97 -8.32
N ARG A 23 -6.51 8.09 -7.25
CA ARG A 23 -5.99 8.56 -5.96
C ARG A 23 -4.95 7.59 -5.41
N THR A 24 -5.22 6.28 -5.42
CA THR A 24 -4.24 5.28 -4.98
C THR A 24 -2.97 5.32 -5.84
N LYS A 25 -3.10 5.39 -7.17
CA LYS A 25 -1.98 5.50 -8.10
C LYS A 25 -1.11 6.71 -7.77
N LYS A 26 -1.71 7.91 -7.67
CA LYS A 26 -1.00 9.15 -7.32
C LYS A 26 -0.28 9.03 -5.97
N SER A 27 -0.91 8.42 -4.97
CA SER A 27 -0.29 8.20 -3.67
C SER A 27 0.91 7.24 -3.75
N MET A 28 0.81 6.14 -4.48
CA MET A 28 1.94 5.20 -4.68
C MET A 28 3.09 5.86 -5.45
N GLU A 29 2.78 6.64 -6.49
CA GLU A 29 3.77 7.40 -7.26
C GLU A 29 4.54 8.40 -6.38
N LEU A 30 3.85 9.10 -5.47
CA LEU A 30 4.49 10.02 -4.53
C LEU A 30 5.35 9.32 -3.46
N LEU A 31 5.03 8.06 -3.13
CA LEU A 31 5.81 7.25 -2.20
C LEU A 31 7.01 6.58 -2.87
N ALA A 32 6.99 6.37 -4.18
CA ALA A 32 8.10 5.76 -4.90
C ALA A 32 9.33 6.69 -4.87
N PRO A 33 10.53 6.16 -4.57
CA PRO A 33 11.77 6.92 -4.68
C PRO A 33 12.10 7.28 -6.13
N GLU A 34 12.84 8.37 -6.31
CA GLU A 34 13.32 8.83 -7.60
C GLU A 34 14.69 8.23 -7.95
N GLN A 35 15.51 7.97 -6.93
CA GLN A 35 16.82 7.35 -7.08
C GLN A 35 16.76 5.82 -7.04
N GLN A 36 17.81 5.18 -7.55
CA GLN A 36 17.92 3.73 -7.55
C GLN A 36 18.13 3.21 -6.11
N PRO A 37 17.24 2.35 -5.58
CA PRO A 37 17.42 1.77 -4.25
C PRO A 37 18.55 0.74 -4.22
N CYS A 38 19.17 0.56 -3.06
CA CYS A 38 20.22 -0.45 -2.85
C CYS A 38 19.70 -1.87 -2.61
N SER A 39 18.38 -2.04 -2.44
CA SER A 39 17.72 -3.34 -2.25
C SER A 39 16.26 -3.29 -2.72
N LYS A 40 15.55 -4.42 -2.65
CA LYS A 40 14.12 -4.48 -3.01
C LYS A 40 13.31 -3.55 -2.11
N LEU A 41 12.33 -2.88 -2.71
CA LEU A 41 11.42 -1.96 -2.03
C LEU A 41 10.12 -2.65 -1.62
N PRO A 42 9.35 -2.05 -0.69
CA PRO A 42 7.97 -2.44 -0.42
C PRO A 42 7.10 -2.35 -1.67
N PHE A 43 6.03 -3.15 -1.71
CA PHE A 43 5.13 -3.22 -2.86
C PHE A 43 4.52 -1.85 -3.23
N VAL A 44 4.17 -1.01 -2.26
CA VAL A 44 3.57 0.31 -2.54
C VAL A 44 4.53 1.31 -3.20
N GLN A 45 5.84 1.07 -3.12
CA GLN A 45 6.87 1.92 -3.72
C GLN A 45 7.38 1.35 -5.05
N THR A 46 6.73 0.31 -5.57
CA THR A 46 7.13 -0.36 -6.81
C THR A 46 6.08 -0.09 -7.90
N PRO A 47 6.44 0.54 -9.03
CA PRO A 47 5.48 0.88 -10.10
C PRO A 47 4.69 -0.33 -10.62
N SER A 48 5.33 -1.49 -10.67
CA SER A 48 4.74 -2.74 -11.16
C SER A 48 3.58 -3.26 -10.28
N PHE A 49 3.44 -2.76 -9.04
CA PHE A 49 2.35 -3.12 -8.14
C PHE A 49 1.07 -2.32 -8.41
N VAL A 50 1.18 -1.09 -8.93
CA VAL A 50 0.04 -0.19 -9.17
C VAL A 50 -0.98 -0.84 -10.11
N GLU A 51 -0.50 -1.44 -11.19
CA GLU A 51 -1.35 -2.15 -12.17
C GLU A 51 -2.07 -3.33 -11.53
N PHE A 52 -1.32 -4.16 -10.80
CA PHE A 52 -1.86 -5.32 -10.11
C PHE A 52 -2.92 -4.92 -9.06
N TYR A 53 -2.66 -3.88 -8.28
CA TYR A 53 -3.62 -3.36 -7.31
C TYR A 53 -4.91 -2.91 -8.01
N GLY A 54 -4.79 -2.22 -9.15
CA GLY A 54 -5.93 -1.82 -9.95
C GLY A 54 -6.80 -3.00 -10.40
N ASP A 55 -6.18 -4.08 -10.89
CA ASP A 55 -6.90 -5.28 -11.33
C ASP A 55 -7.55 -6.03 -10.16
N LEU A 56 -6.83 -6.15 -9.04
CA LEU A 56 -7.36 -6.73 -7.81
C LEU A 56 -8.61 -5.98 -7.33
N VAL A 57 -8.57 -4.65 -7.34
CA VAL A 57 -9.69 -3.81 -6.94
C VAL A 57 -10.86 -3.94 -7.91
N ARG A 58 -10.62 -3.89 -9.23
CA ARG A 58 -11.68 -4.00 -10.24
C ARG A 58 -12.41 -5.34 -10.21
N VAL A 59 -11.67 -6.42 -10.00
CA VAL A 59 -12.22 -7.79 -10.08
C VAL A 59 -12.71 -8.26 -8.71
N GLY A 60 -11.99 -7.98 -7.64
CA GLY A 60 -12.26 -8.54 -6.30
C GLY A 60 -12.99 -7.63 -5.35
N ILE A 61 -12.74 -6.32 -5.40
CA ILE A 61 -13.25 -5.40 -4.38
C ILE A 61 -14.49 -4.65 -4.86
N LEU A 62 -14.40 -3.98 -6.02
CA LEU A 62 -15.47 -3.12 -6.53
C LEU A 62 -16.81 -3.85 -6.73
N PRO A 63 -16.87 -5.08 -7.26
CA PRO A 63 -18.14 -5.78 -7.41
C PRO A 63 -18.84 -6.01 -6.07
N VAL A 64 -18.07 -6.35 -5.03
CA VAL A 64 -18.59 -6.53 -3.67
C VAL A 64 -19.09 -5.19 -3.12
N VAL A 65 -18.30 -4.12 -3.24
CA VAL A 65 -18.67 -2.76 -2.82
C VAL A 65 -19.97 -2.29 -3.49
N LEU A 66 -20.04 -2.40 -4.82
CA LEU A 66 -21.17 -1.96 -5.63
C LEU A 66 -22.45 -2.79 -5.40
N SER A 67 -22.32 -4.03 -4.95
CA SER A 67 -23.47 -4.86 -4.59
C SER A 67 -24.17 -4.40 -3.30
N ARG A 68 -23.51 -3.61 -2.44
CA ARG A 68 -24.05 -3.23 -1.13
C ARG A 68 -25.17 -2.22 -1.29
N ARG A 69 -26.32 -2.50 -0.68
CA ARG A 69 -27.50 -1.60 -0.72
C ARG A 69 -27.19 -0.16 -0.31
N PRO A 70 -26.43 0.14 0.77
CA PRO A 70 -26.08 1.51 1.12
C PRO A 70 -25.25 2.23 0.05
N VAL A 71 -24.38 1.52 -0.67
CA VAL A 71 -23.60 2.10 -1.78
C VAL A 71 -24.49 2.37 -2.99
N ARG A 72 -25.39 1.44 -3.33
CA ARG A 72 -26.36 1.63 -4.42
C ARG A 72 -27.31 2.81 -4.17
N ALA A 73 -27.60 3.12 -2.91
CA ALA A 73 -28.44 4.26 -2.55
C ALA A 73 -27.78 5.63 -2.84
N ILE A 74 -26.45 5.69 -2.95
CA ILE A 74 -25.70 6.93 -3.25
C ILE A 74 -26.01 7.45 -4.66
N VAL A 75 -26.33 6.55 -5.60
CA VAL A 75 -26.57 6.90 -7.01
C VAL A 75 -27.62 8.00 -7.14
N GLY A 76 -28.68 7.91 -6.34
CA GLY A 76 -29.70 8.96 -6.19
C GLY A 76 -30.19 9.53 -7.52
N ASP A 77 -30.48 10.83 -7.52
CA ASP A 77 -30.83 11.61 -8.71
C ASP A 77 -29.69 12.58 -9.08
N VAL A 78 -28.47 12.04 -9.20
CA VAL A 78 -27.27 12.81 -9.52
C VAL A 78 -26.96 12.67 -11.01
N ASP A 79 -26.60 13.79 -11.67
CA ASP A 79 -25.99 13.75 -13.00
C ASP A 79 -24.52 13.28 -12.86
N TRP A 80 -24.34 11.97 -12.90
CA TRP A 80 -23.02 11.35 -12.72
C TRP A 80 -22.01 11.71 -13.81
N LYS A 81 -22.48 12.22 -14.97
CA LYS A 81 -21.62 12.63 -16.07
C LYS A 81 -21.01 14.01 -15.84
N ARG A 82 -21.75 14.93 -15.21
CA ARG A 82 -21.31 16.33 -15.00
C ARG A 82 -20.87 16.61 -13.58
N GLU A 83 -21.67 16.18 -12.61
CA GLU A 83 -21.54 16.56 -11.20
C GLU A 83 -21.09 15.38 -10.31
N GLY A 84 -21.14 14.16 -10.85
CA GLY A 84 -20.88 12.93 -10.10
C GLY A 84 -19.54 12.89 -9.38
N ARG A 85 -18.48 13.43 -9.98
CA ARG A 85 -17.16 13.45 -9.34
C ARG A 85 -17.14 14.34 -8.10
N GLU A 86 -17.65 15.56 -8.20
CA GLU A 86 -17.69 16.50 -7.07
C GLU A 86 -18.58 15.98 -5.96
N TYR A 87 -19.76 15.47 -6.31
CA TYR A 87 -20.64 14.81 -5.36
C TYR A 87 -19.97 13.62 -4.66
N LEU A 88 -19.31 12.73 -5.42
CA LEU A 88 -18.58 11.61 -4.85
C LEU A 88 -17.51 12.04 -3.86
N LEU A 89 -16.78 13.13 -4.13
CA LEU A 89 -15.76 13.63 -3.20
C LEU A 89 -16.38 14.03 -1.85
N THR A 90 -17.55 14.68 -1.87
CA THR A 90 -18.28 14.99 -0.63
C THR A 90 -18.69 13.74 0.14
N VAL A 91 -19.14 12.70 -0.57
CA VAL A 91 -19.48 11.41 0.02
C VAL A 91 -18.25 10.74 0.63
N LEU A 92 -17.10 10.76 -0.05
CA LEU A 92 -15.87 10.13 0.43
C LEU A 92 -15.25 10.85 1.63
N ASP A 93 -15.47 12.15 1.79
CA ASP A 93 -14.99 12.94 2.93
C ASP A 93 -15.86 12.77 4.20
N ASP A 94 -17.08 12.23 4.07
CA ASP A 94 -17.89 11.87 5.24
C ASP A 94 -17.26 10.67 5.98
N ARG A 95 -17.04 10.83 7.29
CA ARG A 95 -16.47 9.80 8.18
C ARG A 95 -17.29 8.52 8.22
N SER A 96 -18.59 8.61 7.98
CA SER A 96 -19.55 7.50 8.06
C SER A 96 -19.93 6.93 6.69
N ASN A 97 -19.14 7.23 5.64
CA ASN A 97 -19.56 6.89 4.29
C ASN A 97 -19.65 5.37 4.06
N ALA A 98 -20.73 4.99 3.38
CA ALA A 98 -21.05 3.61 3.08
C ALA A 98 -20.03 2.94 2.15
N ILE A 99 -19.33 3.73 1.32
CA ILE A 99 -18.32 3.22 0.37
C ILE A 99 -17.17 2.59 1.13
N PHE A 100 -16.58 3.30 2.10
CA PHE A 100 -15.46 2.80 2.87
C PHE A 100 -15.83 1.69 3.83
N THR A 101 -17.06 1.70 4.38
CA THR A 101 -17.58 0.56 5.14
C THR A 101 -17.70 -0.70 4.27
N ALA A 102 -18.24 -0.57 3.06
CA ALA A 102 -18.36 -1.67 2.10
C ALA A 102 -16.99 -2.13 1.57
N TRP A 103 -16.08 -1.19 1.36
CA TRP A 103 -14.69 -1.44 0.95
C TRP A 103 -13.98 -2.29 1.99
N ASP A 104 -14.13 -1.93 3.26
CA ASP A 104 -13.48 -2.64 4.34
C ASP A 104 -14.00 -4.06 4.46
N PHE A 105 -15.33 -4.22 4.40
CA PHE A 105 -15.95 -5.54 4.34
C PHE A 105 -15.45 -6.38 3.16
N ALA A 106 -15.27 -5.78 1.98
CA ALA A 106 -14.80 -6.48 0.79
C ALA A 106 -13.35 -6.96 0.94
N TRP A 107 -12.47 -6.14 1.52
CA TRP A 107 -11.10 -6.54 1.83
C TRP A 107 -11.03 -7.63 2.89
N ASP A 108 -11.78 -7.47 3.98
CA ASP A 108 -11.81 -8.46 5.06
C ASP A 108 -12.34 -9.79 4.52
N SER A 109 -13.41 -9.76 3.72
CA SER A 109 -13.92 -10.95 3.03
C SER A 109 -12.88 -11.56 2.10
N LEU A 110 -12.22 -10.78 1.25
CA LEU A 110 -11.21 -11.31 0.32
C LEU A 110 -9.99 -11.91 1.05
N TRP A 111 -9.62 -11.33 2.18
CA TRP A 111 -8.51 -11.78 3.02
C TRP A 111 -8.88 -13.02 3.85
N ASP A 112 -10.12 -13.11 4.32
CA ASP A 112 -10.63 -14.20 5.16
C ASP A 112 -11.34 -15.33 4.38
N GLU A 113 -11.83 -15.13 3.15
CA GLU A 113 -12.66 -16.08 2.35
C GLU A 113 -11.95 -17.41 2.06
N ARG A 114 -10.65 -17.53 2.34
CA ARG A 114 -9.97 -18.83 2.34
C ARG A 114 -9.86 -19.52 3.68
N LYS A 115 -9.95 -18.84 4.83
CA LYS A 115 -10.03 -19.50 6.15
C LYS A 115 -11.23 -20.45 6.24
N VAL A 116 -12.33 -20.14 5.54
CA VAL A 116 -13.62 -20.89 5.62
C VAL A 116 -13.72 -22.03 4.59
N SER A 117 -12.94 -22.04 3.51
CA SER A 117 -12.99 -23.14 2.51
C SER A 117 -12.45 -24.48 3.05
N THR A 118 -11.77 -24.48 4.18
CA THR A 118 -11.33 -25.68 4.91
C THR A 118 -12.38 -26.23 5.88
N ASP A 119 -13.34 -25.42 6.35
CA ASP A 119 -14.35 -25.88 7.33
C ASP A 119 -15.67 -26.32 6.67
N THR A 120 -15.86 -26.04 5.38
CA THR A 120 -17.08 -26.40 4.63
C THR A 120 -16.85 -27.43 3.53
N SER A 121 -15.84 -28.29 3.67
CA SER A 121 -15.67 -29.48 2.84
C SER A 121 -16.71 -30.58 3.15
N ASN A 122 -18.00 -30.23 3.21
CA ASN A 122 -19.10 -31.19 3.20
C ASN A 122 -20.45 -30.66 2.68
N ALA A 123 -20.48 -29.61 1.84
CA ALA A 123 -21.72 -29.24 1.14
C ALA A 123 -21.48 -28.73 -0.29
N GLY A 124 -21.78 -29.60 -1.26
CA GLY A 124 -22.27 -29.25 -2.61
C GLY A 124 -21.43 -28.28 -3.44
N GLN A 125 -20.45 -28.81 -4.19
CA GLN A 125 -19.73 -28.07 -5.23
C GLN A 125 -20.67 -27.57 -6.34
N LYS A 126 -20.82 -26.25 -6.46
CA LYS A 126 -20.92 -25.58 -7.76
C LYS A 126 -19.56 -24.95 -8.05
N GLU A 127 -18.88 -25.45 -9.06
CA GLU A 127 -17.60 -24.91 -9.55
C GLU A 127 -17.77 -23.43 -9.94
N LYS A 128 -17.36 -22.52 -9.05
CA LYS A 128 -17.10 -21.13 -9.43
C LYS A 128 -15.71 -21.09 -10.05
N LYS A 129 -15.63 -20.77 -11.36
CA LYS A 129 -14.39 -20.42 -12.06
C LYS A 129 -13.53 -19.53 -11.15
N GLY A 130 -12.33 -20.02 -10.80
CA GLY A 130 -11.52 -19.45 -9.73
C GLY A 130 -11.16 -17.99 -10.01
N PHE A 131 -11.46 -17.12 -9.05
CA PHE A 131 -11.10 -15.70 -8.98
C PHE A 131 -9.66 -15.38 -9.44
N PHE A 132 -8.72 -16.29 -9.19
CA PHE A 132 -7.31 -16.16 -9.59
C PHE A 132 -7.09 -16.40 -11.09
N SER A 133 -7.94 -17.20 -11.76
CA SER A 133 -7.87 -17.40 -13.22
C SER A 133 -8.24 -16.15 -14.01
N SER A 134 -9.09 -15.27 -13.45
CA SER A 134 -9.39 -13.95 -14.04
C SER A 134 -8.26 -12.93 -13.81
N LEU A 135 -7.49 -13.04 -12.72
CA LEU A 135 -6.31 -12.19 -12.47
C LEU A 135 -5.08 -12.63 -13.29
N PHE A 136 -5.00 -13.90 -13.72
CA PHE A 136 -3.87 -14.47 -14.45
C PHE A 136 -4.20 -15.04 -15.83
N GLY A 137 -5.32 -14.64 -16.43
CA GLY A 137 -5.84 -15.21 -17.68
C GLY A 137 -5.01 -14.93 -18.94
N ARG A 138 -3.81 -15.53 -19.06
CA ARG A 138 -3.17 -16.04 -20.30
C ARG A 138 -1.84 -16.73 -20.00
N LYS A 139 -1.89 -18.02 -19.64
CA LYS A 139 -1.01 -19.12 -20.12
C LYS A 139 -1.42 -20.44 -19.47
N SER A 140 -1.56 -21.45 -20.30
CA SER A 140 -1.93 -22.84 -19.99
C SER A 140 -0.97 -23.53 -19.01
N ALA A 141 -1.49 -24.34 -18.08
CA ALA A 141 -0.79 -25.51 -17.55
C ALA A 141 -1.79 -26.54 -16.94
N PRO A 142 -1.47 -27.84 -16.98
CA PRO A 142 -2.42 -28.94 -16.84
C PRO A 142 -2.67 -29.41 -15.40
N LYS A 143 -3.75 -30.19 -15.24
CA LYS A 143 -4.25 -30.84 -14.02
C LYS A 143 -3.17 -31.64 -13.25
N PRO A 144 -3.05 -31.54 -11.91
CA PRO A 144 -2.24 -32.48 -11.14
C PRO A 144 -3.08 -33.67 -10.62
N GLU A 145 -2.48 -34.86 -10.71
CA GLU A 145 -2.92 -36.13 -10.12
C GLU A 145 -2.82 -36.12 -8.59
N GLN A 146 -3.72 -36.86 -7.94
CA GLN A 146 -3.82 -37.05 -6.50
C GLN A 146 -2.63 -37.84 -5.92
N ARG A 147 -2.14 -37.41 -4.77
CA ARG A 147 -1.40 -38.25 -3.80
C ARG A 147 -1.99 -38.10 -2.39
N PRO A 148 -1.91 -39.15 -1.55
CA PRO A 148 -2.68 -39.26 -0.32
C PRO A 148 -2.02 -38.57 0.89
N ALA A 149 -2.86 -38.34 1.89
CA ALA A 149 -2.66 -37.54 3.10
C ALA A 149 -1.55 -38.04 4.03
N GLY A 150 -0.85 -37.07 4.63
CA GLY A 150 0.05 -37.23 5.76
C GLY A 150 0.21 -35.89 6.48
N GLU A 151 -0.12 -35.91 7.77
CA GLU A 151 0.08 -34.94 8.86
C GLU A 151 0.98 -33.71 8.60
N GLU A 152 0.48 -32.50 8.90
CA GLU A 152 1.21 -31.45 9.63
C GLU A 152 0.38 -30.14 9.78
N GLY A 153 0.42 -29.55 10.98
CA GLY A 153 0.43 -28.10 11.16
C GLY A 153 -0.89 -27.33 11.05
N ALA A 154 -1.47 -27.00 12.21
CA ALA A 154 -2.40 -25.88 12.36
C ALA A 154 -1.72 -24.55 11.95
N GLY A 155 -1.83 -24.20 10.67
CA GLY A 155 -1.28 -22.98 10.08
C GLY A 155 -1.61 -22.75 8.60
N ASP A 156 -2.21 -23.73 7.91
CA ASP A 156 -2.14 -23.83 6.45
C ASP A 156 -3.29 -23.19 5.65
N VAL A 157 -3.99 -22.19 6.22
CA VAL A 157 -5.15 -21.56 5.56
C VAL A 157 -5.07 -20.03 5.54
N MET A 158 -3.87 -19.53 5.27
CA MET A 158 -3.61 -18.12 4.94
C MET A 158 -3.36 -17.92 3.43
N ALA A 159 -3.52 -18.98 2.63
CA ALA A 159 -2.65 -19.28 1.48
C ALA A 159 -3.16 -18.86 0.08
N GLY A 160 -4.09 -17.91 -0.03
CA GLY A 160 -4.62 -17.50 -1.34
C GLY A 160 -4.02 -16.22 -1.89
N LEU A 161 -4.56 -15.11 -1.39
CA LEU A 161 -4.12 -13.78 -1.75
C LEU A 161 -2.69 -13.51 -1.24
N HIS A 162 -2.37 -13.91 -0.01
CA HIS A 162 -1.03 -13.79 0.54
C HIS A 162 0.00 -14.56 -0.30
N THR A 163 -0.21 -15.85 -0.55
CA THR A 163 0.67 -16.67 -1.39
C THR A 163 0.82 -16.10 -2.79
N MET A 164 -0.29 -15.69 -3.42
CA MET A 164 -0.24 -15.04 -4.73
C MET A 164 0.58 -13.74 -4.70
N LEU A 165 0.42 -12.91 -3.66
CA LEU A 165 1.18 -11.67 -3.51
C LEU A 165 2.66 -11.93 -3.25
N THR A 166 3.01 -12.98 -2.50
CA THR A 166 4.38 -13.43 -2.30
C THR A 166 5.01 -13.92 -3.61
N GLU A 167 4.32 -14.76 -4.39
CA GLU A 167 4.79 -15.19 -5.72
C GLU A 167 4.97 -13.99 -6.67
N LEU A 168 4.04 -13.02 -6.61
CA LEU A 168 4.10 -11.81 -7.41
C LEU A 168 5.26 -10.92 -6.98
N ALA A 169 5.59 -10.85 -5.69
CA ALA A 169 6.76 -10.14 -5.16
C ALA A 169 8.07 -10.68 -5.74
N GLU A 170 8.22 -12.00 -5.79
CA GLU A 170 9.39 -12.64 -6.41
C GLU A 170 9.49 -12.30 -7.90
N ARG A 171 8.38 -12.43 -8.64
CA ARG A 171 8.34 -12.19 -10.09
C ARG A 171 8.48 -10.72 -10.48
N ARG A 172 7.96 -9.79 -9.67
CA ARG A 172 7.89 -8.35 -9.98
C ARG A 172 8.91 -7.50 -9.21
N GLY A 173 9.74 -8.11 -8.37
CA GLY A 173 10.94 -7.47 -7.80
C GLY A 173 10.72 -6.61 -6.55
N PHE A 174 9.65 -6.85 -5.78
CA PHE A 174 9.41 -6.15 -4.51
C PHE A 174 9.52 -7.09 -3.30
N LEU A 175 9.51 -6.53 -2.09
CA LEU A 175 9.57 -7.30 -0.84
C LEU A 175 8.28 -8.10 -0.60
N PRO A 176 8.36 -9.33 -0.09
CA PRO A 176 7.16 -10.09 0.25
C PRO A 176 6.30 -9.31 1.25
N LEU A 177 4.99 -9.49 1.17
CA LEU A 177 4.07 -8.85 2.12
C LEU A 177 4.22 -9.48 3.50
N PHE A 178 4.12 -8.62 4.50
CA PHE A 178 3.91 -8.97 5.90
C PHE A 178 2.40 -9.14 6.16
N HIS A 179 2.07 -9.89 7.21
CA HIS A 179 0.69 -10.19 7.55
C HIS A 179 -0.18 -8.93 7.79
N GLU A 180 0.41 -7.87 8.35
CA GLU A 180 -0.29 -6.61 8.63
C GLU A 180 -0.51 -5.73 7.39
N ASP A 181 0.10 -6.06 6.25
CA ASP A 181 0.07 -5.23 5.04
C ASP A 181 -1.31 -5.16 4.37
N VAL A 182 -2.22 -6.06 4.72
CA VAL A 182 -3.63 -5.95 4.31
C VAL A 182 -4.22 -4.60 4.74
N ARG A 183 -3.80 -4.07 5.89
CA ARG A 183 -4.25 -2.75 6.36
C ARG A 183 -3.78 -1.64 5.44
N ILE A 184 -2.57 -1.76 4.92
CA ILE A 184 -1.99 -0.82 3.95
C ILE A 184 -2.78 -0.89 2.65
N LEU A 185 -2.97 -2.09 2.09
CA LEU A 185 -3.75 -2.30 0.86
C LEU A 185 -5.17 -1.72 0.98
N LYS A 186 -5.85 -2.00 2.10
CA LYS A 186 -7.17 -1.48 2.44
C LYS A 186 -7.18 0.04 2.60
N GLY A 187 -6.13 0.61 3.19
CA GLY A 187 -6.00 2.03 3.52
C GLY A 187 -5.59 2.92 2.34
N MET A 188 -4.94 2.38 1.30
CA MET A 188 -4.38 3.18 0.20
C MET A 188 -5.32 4.21 -0.45
N PRO A 189 -6.61 3.91 -0.74
CA PRO A 189 -7.53 4.90 -1.31
C PRO A 189 -7.92 6.03 -0.34
N ARG A 190 -7.64 5.88 0.97
CA ARG A 190 -7.88 6.91 1.99
C ARG A 190 -6.70 7.86 2.13
N VAL A 191 -5.53 7.48 1.64
CA VAL A 191 -4.35 8.35 1.66
C VAL A 191 -4.57 9.50 0.69
N LYS A 192 -4.60 10.73 1.23
CA LYS A 192 -4.78 11.95 0.44
C LYS A 192 -3.43 12.35 -0.21
N PRO A 193 -3.29 12.39 -1.55
CA PRO A 193 -2.04 12.73 -2.21
C PRO A 193 -1.46 14.08 -1.77
N GLY A 194 -2.31 15.09 -1.56
CA GLY A 194 -1.89 16.40 -1.05
C GLY A 194 -1.19 16.35 0.31
N ARG A 195 -1.54 15.38 1.17
CA ARG A 195 -0.88 15.18 2.46
C ARG A 195 0.51 14.59 2.30
N LEU A 196 0.71 13.70 1.33
CA LEU A 196 2.02 13.16 0.98
C LEU A 196 2.93 14.23 0.35
N VAL A 197 2.39 15.04 -0.55
CA VAL A 197 3.13 16.19 -1.13
C VAL A 197 3.59 17.14 -0.04
N GLN A 198 2.70 17.49 0.89
CA GLN A 198 3.05 18.33 2.03
C GLN A 198 4.17 17.70 2.88
N ALA A 199 4.04 16.42 3.20
CA ALA A 199 5.04 15.70 4.00
C ALA A 199 6.40 15.69 3.31
N TRP A 200 6.44 15.31 2.03
CA TRP A 200 7.68 15.23 1.27
C TRP A 200 8.34 16.60 1.09
N LYS A 201 7.55 17.65 0.83
CA LYS A 201 8.06 19.03 0.77
C LYS A 201 8.71 19.46 2.09
N GLU A 202 8.07 19.15 3.22
CA GLU A 202 8.60 19.50 4.53
C GLU A 202 9.90 18.73 4.86
N ILE A 203 9.94 17.43 4.56
CA ILE A 203 11.12 16.58 4.75
C ILE A 203 12.30 17.10 3.93
N THR A 204 12.10 17.36 2.64
CA THR A 204 13.15 17.86 1.74
C THR A 204 13.63 19.26 2.13
N GLN A 205 12.73 20.12 2.61
CA GLN A 205 13.08 21.44 3.12
C GLN A 205 13.98 21.35 4.36
N TYR A 206 13.61 20.55 5.37
CA TYR A 206 14.45 20.42 6.58
C TYR A 206 15.78 19.72 6.30
N HIS A 207 15.80 18.73 5.40
CA HIS A 207 17.05 18.14 4.92
C HIS A 207 17.96 19.19 4.29
N HIS A 208 17.41 20.06 3.43
CA HIS A 208 18.19 21.13 2.81
C HIS A 208 18.73 22.11 3.85
N GLN A 209 17.89 22.53 4.79
CA GLN A 209 18.26 23.45 5.87
C GLN A 209 19.32 22.89 6.82
N GLU A 210 19.29 21.59 7.10
CA GLU A 210 20.24 20.95 8.01
C GLU A 210 21.60 20.70 7.35
N PHE A 211 21.65 20.32 6.07
CA PHE A 211 22.88 19.80 5.48
C PHE A 211 23.55 20.68 4.42
N TYR A 212 22.83 21.62 3.80
CA TYR A 212 23.36 22.38 2.66
C TYR A 212 23.41 23.90 2.86
N LEU A 213 22.76 24.45 3.88
CA LEU A 213 22.86 25.87 4.19
C LEU A 213 24.16 26.22 4.93
N SER A 214 24.60 27.47 4.80
CA SER A 214 25.78 27.99 5.49
C SER A 214 25.55 28.06 7.01
N GLU A 215 26.61 27.98 7.83
CA GLU A 215 26.51 27.89 9.30
C GLU A 215 25.60 28.93 9.96
N LYS A 216 25.45 30.13 9.38
CA LYS A 216 24.59 31.19 9.91
C LYS A 216 23.09 30.93 9.68
N GLU A 217 22.76 30.16 8.66
CA GLU A 217 21.39 29.85 8.21
C GLU A 217 21.05 28.36 8.39
N GLN A 218 22.04 27.54 8.75
CA GLN A 218 21.92 26.11 8.95
C GLN A 218 21.01 25.82 10.15
N ALA A 219 20.05 24.92 9.94
CA ALA A 219 19.18 24.47 11.01
C ALA A 219 19.95 23.62 12.02
N LYS A 220 19.37 23.46 13.21
CA LYS A 220 19.96 22.65 14.27
C LYS A 220 20.12 21.19 13.81
N PRO A 221 21.21 20.51 14.20
CA PRO A 221 21.34 19.08 13.95
C PRO A 221 20.15 18.30 14.51
N GLY A 222 19.56 17.42 13.69
CA GLY A 222 18.43 16.57 14.05
C GLY A 222 17.07 17.02 13.51
N VAL A 223 16.91 18.23 12.95
CA VAL A 223 15.61 18.70 12.46
C VAL A 223 15.03 17.82 11.34
N THR A 224 15.88 17.23 10.49
CA THR A 224 15.44 16.26 9.47
C THR A 224 14.89 15.01 10.13
N SER A 225 15.56 14.50 11.17
CA SER A 225 15.12 13.32 11.91
C SER A 225 13.79 13.57 12.64
N GLU A 226 13.64 14.74 13.27
CA GLU A 226 12.39 15.14 13.92
C GLU A 226 11.23 15.26 12.92
N CYS A 227 11.49 15.86 11.74
CA CYS A 227 10.50 15.95 10.68
C CYS A 227 10.08 14.55 10.17
N LEU A 228 11.05 13.66 9.96
CA LEU A 228 10.78 12.27 9.58
C LEU A 228 9.96 11.54 10.65
N GLN A 229 10.26 11.71 11.94
CA GLN A 229 9.46 11.12 13.02
C GLN A 229 8.04 11.67 13.04
N LYS A 230 7.87 12.99 12.90
CA LYS A 230 6.54 13.62 12.81
C LYS A 230 5.70 12.95 11.73
N TRP A 231 6.22 12.79 10.52
CA TRP A 231 5.43 12.21 9.43
C TRP A 231 5.30 10.69 9.53
N HIS A 232 6.30 10.00 10.07
CA HIS A 232 6.26 8.58 10.33
C HIS A 232 5.06 8.20 11.22
N TYR A 233 4.87 8.90 12.34
CA TYR A 233 3.84 8.55 13.33
C TYR A 233 2.48 9.21 13.12
N ASN A 234 2.38 10.27 12.31
CA ASN A 234 1.10 10.96 12.05
C ASN A 234 0.40 10.52 10.76
N LEU A 235 1.05 9.72 9.92
CA LEU A 235 0.43 9.13 8.74
C LEU A 235 -0.16 7.76 9.07
N PRO A 236 -1.31 7.39 8.48
CA PRO A 236 -2.00 6.14 8.79
C PRO A 236 -1.21 4.92 8.26
N ASP A 237 -1.53 3.73 8.78
CA ASP A 237 -1.21 2.42 8.20
C ASP A 237 0.21 2.30 7.60
N LYS A 238 1.24 2.67 8.38
CA LYS A 238 2.67 2.61 8.01
C LYS A 238 3.07 3.47 6.79
N ILE A 239 2.19 4.33 6.28
CA ILE A 239 2.49 5.22 5.14
C ILE A 239 3.70 6.11 5.42
N GLY A 240 3.86 6.52 6.67
CA GLY A 240 5.01 7.29 7.10
C GLY A 240 6.35 6.54 7.05
N GLU A 241 6.36 5.23 7.25
CA GLU A 241 7.57 4.39 7.10
C GLU A 241 8.08 4.45 5.65
N PHE A 242 7.18 4.40 4.67
CA PHE A 242 7.55 4.49 3.25
C PHE A 242 8.17 5.85 2.89
N LEU A 243 7.78 6.94 3.54
CA LEU A 243 8.45 8.24 3.38
C LEU A 243 9.85 8.25 3.97
N VAL A 244 10.08 7.58 5.11
CA VAL A 244 11.43 7.42 5.67
C VAL A 244 12.30 6.59 4.74
N LEU A 245 11.73 5.53 4.16
CA LEU A 245 12.44 4.72 3.18
C LEU A 245 12.76 5.50 1.89
N LYS A 246 11.81 6.28 1.38
CA LYS A 246 12.03 7.20 0.25
C LYS A 246 13.15 8.18 0.56
N ALA A 247 13.17 8.77 1.76
CA ALA A 247 14.25 9.63 2.20
C ALA A 247 15.61 8.92 2.22
N ALA A 248 15.67 7.67 2.70
CA ALA A 248 16.89 6.86 2.70
C ALA A 248 17.43 6.51 1.30
N VAL A 249 16.59 6.60 0.27
CA VAL A 249 16.97 6.38 -1.14
C VAL A 249 17.33 7.69 -1.82
N ASP A 250 16.53 8.73 -1.63
CA ASP A 250 16.61 9.98 -2.41
C ASP A 250 17.50 11.06 -1.78
N LEU A 251 17.75 11.01 -0.47
CA LEU A 251 18.44 12.07 0.27
C LEU A 251 19.83 11.62 0.74
N GLU A 252 20.87 12.28 0.22
CA GLU A 252 22.29 11.91 0.40
C GLU A 252 22.73 11.75 1.87
N HIS A 253 22.25 12.62 2.76
CA HIS A 253 22.63 12.60 4.18
C HIS A 253 21.78 11.65 5.03
N VAL A 254 20.71 11.07 4.46
CA VAL A 254 19.87 10.04 5.10
C VAL A 254 20.50 8.66 4.84
N ASN A 255 21.75 8.53 5.24
CA ASN A 255 22.59 7.35 4.99
C ASN A 255 22.44 6.26 6.07
N LYS A 256 23.21 5.17 5.96
CA LYS A 256 23.12 4.02 6.88
C LYS A 256 23.32 4.38 8.36
N PRO A 257 24.32 5.20 8.75
CA PRO A 257 24.43 5.72 10.11
C PRO A 257 23.20 6.51 10.56
N PHE A 258 22.66 7.40 9.71
CA PHE A 258 21.47 8.18 10.01
C PHE A 258 20.28 7.26 10.30
N ILE A 259 19.96 6.33 9.38
CA ILE A 259 18.85 5.39 9.54
C ILE A 259 19.06 4.47 10.75
N GLY A 260 20.28 4.00 10.99
CA GLY A 260 20.59 3.20 12.17
C GLY A 260 20.34 3.95 13.49
N LYS A 261 20.68 5.24 13.55
CA LYS A 261 20.36 6.11 14.70
C LYS A 261 18.85 6.32 14.82
N TYR A 262 18.18 6.61 13.70
CA TYR A 262 16.73 6.79 13.64
C TYR A 262 15.98 5.59 14.20
N ILE A 263 16.29 4.37 13.73
CA ILE A 263 15.66 3.13 14.22
C ILE A 263 15.82 2.97 15.74
N ARG A 264 17.04 3.19 16.27
CA ARG A 264 17.31 3.12 17.72
C ARG A 264 16.61 4.19 18.55
N GLN A 265 16.27 5.33 17.95
CA GLN A 265 15.49 6.38 18.62
C GLN A 265 13.99 6.08 18.59
N SER A 266 13.54 5.39 17.54
CA SER A 266 12.14 5.05 17.29
C SER A 266 11.67 3.77 17.99
N ALA A 267 12.57 2.91 18.47
CA ALA A 267 12.26 1.65 19.15
C ALA A 267 13.27 1.36 20.27
N ARG A 268 12.80 0.75 21.38
CA ARG A 268 13.67 0.41 22.53
C ARG A 268 14.44 -0.87 22.30
N THR A 269 13.90 -1.79 21.50
CA THR A 269 14.50 -3.09 21.18
C THR A 269 14.53 -3.34 19.67
N GLN A 270 15.37 -4.28 19.23
CA GLN A 270 15.43 -4.70 17.84
C GLN A 270 14.11 -5.36 17.39
N GLU A 271 13.45 -6.11 18.28
CA GLU A 271 12.16 -6.74 18.00
C GLU A 271 11.05 -5.70 17.80
N GLU A 272 11.02 -4.65 18.64
CA GLU A 272 10.11 -3.52 18.47
C GLU A 272 10.36 -2.80 17.14
N ALA A 273 11.63 -2.62 16.74
CA ALA A 273 11.98 -2.04 15.46
C ALA A 273 11.51 -2.89 14.27
N GLU A 274 11.73 -4.20 14.33
CA GLU A 274 11.35 -5.13 13.24
C GLU A 274 9.82 -5.24 13.10
N LYS A 275 9.08 -5.10 14.19
CA LYS A 275 7.61 -5.06 14.15
C LYS A 275 7.06 -3.70 13.72
N GLY A 276 7.61 -2.62 14.27
CA GLY A 276 7.16 -1.26 14.02
C GLY A 276 7.53 -0.76 12.62
N MET A 277 8.77 -1.04 12.21
CA MET A 277 9.41 -0.57 10.98
C MET A 277 10.08 -1.73 10.20
N PRO A 278 9.30 -2.75 9.78
CA PRO A 278 9.83 -3.95 9.12
C PRO A 278 10.58 -3.62 7.84
N TYR A 279 10.03 -2.74 7.01
CA TYR A 279 10.60 -2.39 5.72
C TYR A 279 11.87 -1.57 5.85
N LEU A 280 11.85 -0.57 6.74
CA LEU A 280 13.03 0.25 7.01
C LEU A 280 14.17 -0.59 7.58
N THR A 281 13.85 -1.53 8.47
CA THR A 281 14.86 -2.42 9.07
C THR A 281 15.50 -3.34 8.04
N VAL A 282 14.72 -3.92 7.12
CA VAL A 282 15.24 -4.75 6.01
C VAL A 282 16.14 -3.93 5.09
N TYR A 283 15.71 -2.72 4.73
CA TYR A 283 16.48 -1.83 3.86
C TYR A 283 17.80 -1.40 4.52
N TRP A 284 17.76 -0.97 5.78
CA TRP A 284 18.93 -0.56 6.56
C TRP A 284 20.01 -1.65 6.63
N LYS A 285 19.62 -2.91 6.84
CA LYS A 285 20.55 -4.05 6.85
C LYS A 285 21.27 -4.21 5.51
N SER A 286 20.60 -3.86 4.40
CA SER A 286 21.12 -3.98 3.04
C SER A 286 21.96 -2.78 2.58
N MET A 287 21.84 -1.62 3.23
CA MET A 287 22.64 -0.44 2.89
C MET A 287 24.14 -0.71 3.08
N SER A 288 24.98 -0.16 2.21
CA SER A 288 26.42 -0.13 2.44
C SER A 288 26.78 0.90 3.51
N ASN A 289 27.88 0.69 4.24
CA ASN A 289 28.45 1.77 5.03
C ASN A 289 28.92 2.87 4.06
N PRO A 290 28.66 4.16 4.35
CA PRO A 290 29.19 5.23 3.52
C PRO A 290 30.71 5.09 3.47
N VAL A 291 31.28 5.20 2.27
CA VAL A 291 32.74 5.28 2.12
C VAL A 291 33.16 6.53 2.87
N VAL A 292 33.88 6.36 3.97
CA VAL A 292 34.49 7.48 4.69
C VAL A 292 35.57 8.03 3.76
N VAL A 293 35.22 9.01 2.93
CA VAL A 293 36.21 9.84 2.27
C VAL A 293 36.84 10.62 3.40
N GLN A 294 38.02 10.19 3.86
CA GLN A 294 38.85 11.00 4.75
C GLN A 294 38.97 12.37 4.08
N GLN A 295 38.31 13.37 4.65
CA GLN A 295 38.58 14.75 4.31
C GLN A 295 40.05 14.97 4.63
N THR A 296 40.87 14.88 3.59
CA THR A 296 42.27 15.29 3.65
C THR A 296 42.19 16.80 3.76
N HIS A 297 42.07 17.31 4.99
CA HIS A 297 42.40 18.69 5.28
C HIS A 297 43.89 18.83 5.00
N THR A 298 44.23 19.20 3.77
CA THR A 298 45.53 19.81 3.49
C THR A 298 45.55 21.13 4.24
N LEU A 299 46.44 21.17 5.23
CA LEU A 299 46.82 22.31 6.06
C LEU A 299 47.17 23.54 5.21
#